data_AF-A0A3M0YWV6-F1
#
_entry.id   AF-A0A3M0YWV6-F1
#
_cell.length_a   1.000
_cell.length_b   1.000
_cell.length_c   1.000
_cell.angle_alpha   90.00
_cell.angle_beta   90.00
_cell.angle_gamma   90.00
#
_symmetry.space_group_name_H-M   'P 1'
#
loop_
_entity.id
_entity.type
_entity.pdbx_description
1 polymer ?
#
loop_
_entity_poly.entity_id
_entity_poly.type
_entity_poly.pdbx_seq_one_letter_code
_entity_poly.pdbx_strand_id
1 'polypeptide(L)'
;MKSKVKCILSLFLVIGFLGINLEAVAKKHKSSKNAKGNGIIDYSKYGRKGAKARKAWLKYPEKKYDPNTKVYCDALFMRVHEENCPMLILKDRKKTMTLEQADKEGWRIGESGQSGRGRCCFKGYRRKYPEKEITDDMVGVVQPMKNGRYKWHVPGCHRFVMKPEHKVMTLGEARKLPGFYICPHCVERGPGAAIVDVEALRKRPTPPKFTPPAGWVPKPFSPDQLPPKKEIEILIQETLSTNYGILETPFKNPVASLEQFMMMRFFFPVGQWLTYYQAYRATGDKRLLEALRVSARHYHKLCVEYPDAAQLKARDPEGLAFMYSMAVSARITLQLARKYPDQVSKEEVAEAESFLKAIVATLKRTCEGNDNLDPEMGIPKPLADDFRTRAFNRASNGIATIAMASAALADLQKLKNTTEYQATIDRYRKCVQEWYKNWKKIGCLYTEADGKTYFYYPYSPREKLKVTKEGFKIGGADDIGHYSIAMQGIVLVHDATPELGADDKFLTAVANAVYYAAGTKYGSIQCPSADRVKPLNRHPRNSKPKTQFYMFEAFREGVIDAWCQKYSKTQKNELLSSHTARLKTLYAQYLKALRKDRSLIHLGETW
;
A
#
# COMPACT_ATOMS: atom_id res chain seq x y z
N MET A 1 -64.19 21.98 -19.05
CA MET A 1 -64.82 23.20 -19.59
C MET A 1 -63.82 24.32 -19.41
N LYS A 2 -63.19 24.82 -20.50
CA LYS A 2 -63.62 26.02 -21.26
C LYS A 2 -63.83 27.20 -20.29
N SER A 3 -63.15 28.34 -20.36
CA SER A 3 -62.72 29.11 -21.53
C SER A 3 -61.91 30.32 -20.99
N LYS A 4 -60.67 30.58 -21.43
CA LYS A 4 -60.31 31.35 -22.66
C LYS A 4 -60.66 32.85 -22.51
N VAL A 5 -59.70 33.78 -22.64
CA VAL A 5 -59.41 34.63 -23.85
C VAL A 5 -59.26 36.07 -23.31
N LYS A 6 -58.43 37.01 -23.76
CA LYS A 6 -57.36 37.21 -24.76
C LYS A 6 -56.75 38.60 -24.41
N CYS A 7 -55.44 38.84 -24.49
CA CYS A 7 -54.73 39.43 -25.67
C CYS A 7 -55.04 40.94 -25.81
N ILE A 8 -54.12 41.90 -25.98
CA ILE A 8 -53.23 42.07 -27.14
C ILE A 8 -52.41 43.38 -26.99
N LEU A 9 -51.09 43.31 -27.35
CA LEU A 9 -50.24 44.26 -28.10
C LEU A 9 -49.99 45.69 -27.53
N SER A 10 -48.84 46.37 -27.71
CA SER A 10 -47.74 46.27 -28.70
C SER A 10 -46.61 47.27 -28.31
N LEU A 11 -45.30 46.92 -28.40
CA LEU A 11 -44.34 47.31 -29.48
C LEU A 11 -43.61 48.66 -29.17
N PHE A 12 -42.28 48.84 -29.18
CA PHE A 12 -41.27 48.49 -30.19
C PHE A 12 -39.80 48.60 -29.67
N LEU A 13 -38.95 47.69 -30.19
CA LEU A 13 -37.55 47.81 -30.66
C LEU A 13 -36.41 48.41 -29.77
N VAL A 14 -35.34 47.63 -29.53
CA VAL A 14 -34.01 47.77 -30.20
C VAL A 14 -33.25 46.43 -30.11
N ILE A 15 -32.64 46.08 -31.25
CA ILE A 15 -31.97 44.84 -31.64
C ILE A 15 -30.50 44.81 -31.17
N GLY A 16 -29.98 43.64 -30.81
CA GLY A 16 -28.56 43.43 -30.51
C GLY A 16 -28.16 41.96 -30.34
N PHE A 17 -28.10 41.25 -31.47
CA PHE A 17 -27.46 39.95 -31.75
C PHE A 17 -26.58 39.30 -30.66
N LEU A 18 -26.91 38.04 -30.31
CA LEU A 18 -26.00 36.88 -30.33
C LEU A 18 -26.75 35.59 -29.91
N GLY A 19 -27.29 34.88 -30.90
CA GLY A 19 -27.85 33.53 -30.73
C GLY A 19 -26.74 32.48 -30.74
N ILE A 20 -26.61 31.71 -29.65
CA ILE A 20 -25.84 30.47 -29.63
C ILE A 20 -26.78 29.35 -30.06
N ASN A 21 -26.53 28.85 -31.27
CA ASN A 21 -27.29 27.79 -31.92
C ASN A 21 -26.90 26.42 -31.37
N LEU A 22 -27.88 25.61 -30.96
CA LEU A 22 -27.75 24.34 -30.22
C LEU A 22 -27.46 23.10 -31.10
N GLU A 23 -26.97 23.27 -32.33
CA GLU A 23 -26.69 22.17 -33.27
C GLU A 23 -25.18 21.88 -33.52
N ALA A 24 -24.27 22.48 -32.75
CA ALA A 24 -22.82 22.38 -33.00
C ALA A 24 -22.03 21.35 -32.15
N VAL A 25 -22.67 20.29 -31.63
CA VAL A 25 -21.95 19.23 -30.86
C VAL A 25 -21.83 17.89 -31.60
N ALA A 26 -22.42 17.76 -32.79
CA ALA A 26 -22.37 16.51 -33.55
C ALA A 26 -21.91 16.72 -35.01
N LYS A 27 -20.64 17.13 -35.20
CA LYS A 27 -19.83 16.84 -36.41
C LYS A 27 -18.47 17.55 -36.34
N LYS A 28 -17.48 16.91 -35.74
CA LYS A 28 -16.06 17.16 -36.06
C LYS A 28 -15.19 15.91 -35.88
N HIS A 29 -15.57 14.83 -36.55
CA HIS A 29 -14.62 13.83 -37.04
C HIS A 29 -14.58 13.96 -38.57
N LYS A 30 -13.83 14.94 -39.06
CA LYS A 30 -13.30 14.91 -40.43
C LYS A 30 -11.80 14.67 -40.31
N SER A 31 -11.36 13.57 -40.90
CA SER A 31 -9.98 13.19 -41.06
C SER A 31 -9.21 14.30 -41.78
N SER A 32 -8.17 14.82 -41.13
CA SER A 32 -7.17 15.63 -41.82
C SER A 32 -6.21 14.68 -42.52
N LYS A 33 -6.47 14.39 -43.81
CA LYS A 33 -5.42 13.99 -44.73
C LYS A 33 -4.66 15.25 -45.15
N ASN A 34 -3.33 15.11 -45.18
CA ASN A 34 -2.33 16.03 -45.74
C ASN A 34 -1.89 17.22 -44.87
N ALA A 35 -0.87 16.97 -44.05
CA ALA A 35 0.21 17.92 -43.78
C ALA A 35 1.52 17.15 -43.59
N LYS A 36 2.46 17.29 -44.54
CA LYS A 36 3.86 16.89 -44.36
C LYS A 36 4.52 17.93 -43.44
N GLY A 37 5.02 17.51 -42.27
CA GLY A 37 5.79 18.35 -41.35
C GLY A 37 5.56 17.98 -39.88
N ASN A 38 6.56 17.37 -39.25
CA ASN A 38 6.68 17.05 -37.81
C ASN A 38 5.38 16.66 -37.09
N GLY A 39 5.02 15.37 -37.21
CA GLY A 39 3.82 14.77 -36.60
C GLY A 39 3.73 15.02 -35.10
N ILE A 40 2.80 15.89 -34.70
CA ILE A 40 2.36 16.00 -33.31
C ILE A 40 1.60 14.72 -32.99
N ILE A 41 2.23 13.80 -32.27
CA ILE A 41 1.56 12.59 -31.76
C ILE A 41 0.48 13.05 -30.78
N ASP A 42 -0.80 12.83 -31.12
CA ASP A 42 -1.90 13.16 -30.21
C ASP A 42 -1.98 12.13 -29.07
N TYR A 43 -1.58 12.56 -27.87
CA TYR A 43 -1.68 11.74 -26.67
C TYR A 43 -2.98 11.95 -25.88
N SER A 44 -3.93 12.76 -26.37
CA SER A 44 -5.19 13.07 -25.68
C SER A 44 -6.02 11.82 -25.35
N LYS A 45 -5.95 10.80 -26.22
CA LYS A 45 -6.64 9.50 -26.06
C LYS A 45 -6.32 8.77 -24.76
N TYR A 46 -5.19 9.08 -24.13
CA TYR A 46 -4.77 8.48 -22.86
C TYR A 46 -5.22 9.27 -21.62
N GLY A 47 -6.10 10.25 -21.78
CA GLY A 47 -6.52 11.14 -20.70
C GLY A 47 -5.40 12.09 -20.23
N ARG A 48 -5.74 13.04 -19.36
CA ARG A 48 -4.84 14.15 -18.96
C ARG A 48 -3.51 13.67 -18.39
N LYS A 49 -3.52 12.66 -17.50
CA LYS A 49 -2.29 12.15 -16.86
C LYS A 49 -1.45 11.31 -17.82
N GLY A 50 -2.09 10.43 -18.60
CA GLY A 50 -1.41 9.65 -19.63
C GLY A 50 -0.75 10.55 -20.68
N ALA A 51 -1.48 11.55 -21.18
CA ALA A 51 -0.95 12.54 -22.12
C ALA A 51 0.27 13.28 -21.56
N LYS A 52 0.20 13.73 -20.30
CA LYS A 52 1.33 14.40 -19.62
C LYS A 52 2.56 13.48 -19.51
N ALA A 53 2.36 12.21 -19.20
CA ALA A 53 3.46 11.24 -19.08
C ALA A 53 4.17 11.00 -20.42
N ARG A 54 3.41 10.78 -21.52
CA ARG A 54 3.98 10.60 -22.86
C ARG A 54 4.68 11.87 -23.36
N LYS A 55 4.10 13.06 -23.15
CA LYS A 55 4.77 14.33 -23.46
C LYS A 55 6.08 14.52 -22.68
N ALA A 56 6.12 14.11 -21.41
CA ALA A 56 7.36 14.18 -20.62
C ALA A 56 8.45 13.24 -21.16
N TRP A 57 8.06 12.12 -21.79
CA TRP A 57 8.99 11.16 -22.36
C TRP A 57 9.72 11.67 -23.62
N LEU A 58 9.06 12.55 -24.40
CA LEU A 58 9.69 13.25 -25.52
C LEU A 58 10.87 14.15 -25.11
N LYS A 59 11.01 14.46 -23.81
CA LYS A 59 12.13 15.25 -23.28
C LYS A 59 13.41 14.46 -23.10
N TYR A 60 13.36 13.13 -23.13
CA TYR A 60 14.58 12.31 -23.04
C TYR A 60 15.33 12.33 -24.37
N PRO A 61 16.67 12.35 -24.37
CA PRO A 61 17.45 12.20 -25.60
C PRO A 61 17.00 10.96 -26.37
N GLU A 62 16.85 11.13 -27.68
CA GLU A 62 16.47 10.03 -28.55
C GLU A 62 17.59 9.00 -28.63
N LYS A 63 17.24 7.73 -28.37
CA LYS A 63 18.17 6.61 -28.54
C LYS A 63 18.03 6.04 -29.95
N LYS A 64 19.16 5.61 -30.53
CA LYS A 64 19.19 4.92 -31.82
C LYS A 64 18.30 3.68 -31.78
N TYR A 65 17.40 3.57 -32.75
CA TYR A 65 16.54 2.42 -32.91
C TYR A 65 17.29 1.30 -33.64
N ASP A 66 17.53 0.18 -32.96
CA ASP A 66 18.04 -1.04 -33.60
C ASP A 66 16.91 -2.07 -33.76
N PRO A 67 16.43 -2.32 -34.99
CA PRO A 67 15.29 -3.20 -35.25
C PRO A 67 15.53 -4.65 -34.81
N ASN A 68 16.79 -5.10 -34.75
CA ASN A 68 17.17 -6.48 -34.46
C ASN A 68 17.37 -6.75 -32.96
N THR A 69 17.24 -5.73 -32.11
CA THR A 69 17.34 -5.88 -30.66
C THR A 69 16.36 -6.95 -30.18
N LYS A 70 16.86 -7.99 -29.53
CA LYS A 70 16.01 -9.01 -28.90
C LYS A 70 15.30 -8.42 -27.69
N VAL A 71 13.98 -8.62 -27.63
CA VAL A 71 13.15 -8.10 -26.54
C VAL A 71 12.34 -9.18 -25.85
N TYR A 72 12.03 -8.95 -24.58
CA TYR A 72 11.27 -9.85 -23.71
C TYR A 72 9.92 -9.24 -23.37
N CYS A 73 8.86 -10.01 -23.60
CA CYS A 73 7.49 -9.54 -23.57
C CYS A 73 6.81 -9.80 -22.21
N ASP A 74 6.20 -8.76 -21.64
CA ASP A 74 5.30 -8.85 -20.49
C ASP A 74 3.92 -9.36 -20.89
N ALA A 75 3.47 -10.43 -20.24
CA ALA A 75 2.19 -11.07 -20.53
C ALA A 75 0.98 -10.24 -20.05
N LEU A 76 1.10 -9.55 -18.92
CA LEU A 76 0.01 -8.79 -18.31
C LEU A 76 -0.36 -7.56 -19.13
N PHE A 77 0.66 -6.89 -19.65
CA PHE A 77 0.58 -5.47 -19.97
C PHE A 77 1.23 -5.14 -21.32
N MET A 78 1.52 -6.13 -22.16
CA MET A 78 2.09 -5.89 -23.49
C MET A 78 3.27 -4.92 -23.50
N ARG A 79 4.16 -5.00 -22.51
CA ARG A 79 5.39 -4.18 -22.43
C ARG A 79 6.57 -5.02 -22.88
N VAL A 80 7.60 -4.37 -23.41
CA VAL A 80 8.85 -5.05 -23.76
C VAL A 80 10.04 -4.54 -22.95
N HIS A 81 10.99 -5.44 -22.73
CA HIS A 81 12.23 -5.17 -22.02
C HIS A 81 13.44 -5.65 -22.83
N GLU A 82 14.54 -4.90 -22.78
CA GLU A 82 15.86 -5.37 -23.19
C GLU A 82 16.31 -6.55 -22.32
N GLU A 83 17.19 -7.38 -22.86
CA GLU A 83 17.71 -8.59 -22.21
C GLU A 83 18.37 -8.34 -20.85
N ASN A 84 19.07 -7.22 -20.71
CA ASN A 84 19.78 -6.80 -19.51
C ASN A 84 18.94 -5.84 -18.63
N CYS A 85 17.63 -5.73 -18.88
CA CYS A 85 16.78 -4.83 -18.13
C CYS A 85 16.75 -5.23 -16.64
N PRO A 86 17.07 -4.32 -15.69
CA PRO A 86 17.10 -4.65 -14.27
C PRO A 86 15.71 -4.90 -13.66
N MET A 87 14.64 -4.65 -14.43
CA MET A 87 13.25 -4.88 -14.03
C MET A 87 12.65 -6.15 -14.67
N LEU A 88 13.41 -6.85 -15.51
CA LEU A 88 12.99 -8.09 -16.16
C LEU A 88 12.97 -9.23 -15.13
N ILE A 89 11.88 -9.99 -15.09
CA ILE A 89 11.73 -11.20 -14.28
C ILE A 89 11.40 -12.38 -15.20
N LEU A 90 11.73 -13.60 -14.78
CA LEU A 90 11.33 -14.84 -15.46
C LEU A 90 11.65 -14.79 -16.96
N LYS A 91 12.87 -14.34 -17.27
CA LYS A 91 13.36 -14.07 -18.64
C LYS A 91 13.15 -15.29 -19.55
N ASP A 92 13.50 -16.44 -19.03
CA ASP A 92 13.38 -17.81 -19.56
C ASP A 92 11.93 -18.27 -19.79
N ARG A 93 10.94 -17.60 -19.20
CA ARG A 93 9.50 -17.92 -19.37
C ARG A 93 8.74 -16.89 -20.21
N LYS A 94 9.42 -15.89 -20.75
CA LYS A 94 8.78 -14.81 -21.53
C LYS A 94 8.86 -15.08 -23.03
N LYS A 95 7.81 -14.68 -23.75
CA LYS A 95 7.84 -14.57 -25.22
C LYS A 95 8.97 -13.61 -25.59
N THR A 96 9.74 -13.96 -26.62
CA THR A 96 10.76 -13.08 -27.20
C THR A 96 10.43 -12.77 -28.65
N MET A 97 10.91 -11.64 -29.12
CA MET A 97 10.81 -11.17 -30.51
C MET A 97 11.87 -10.09 -30.76
N THR A 98 11.93 -9.56 -31.99
CA THR A 98 12.74 -8.37 -32.29
C THR A 98 12.01 -7.08 -31.87
N LEU A 99 12.75 -6.00 -31.63
CA LEU A 99 12.17 -4.70 -31.31
C LEU A 99 11.29 -4.17 -32.45
N GLU A 100 11.66 -4.41 -33.71
CA GLU A 100 10.85 -4.06 -34.88
C GLU A 100 9.51 -4.81 -34.91
N GLN A 101 9.52 -6.11 -34.62
CA GLN A 101 8.28 -6.88 -34.51
C GLN A 101 7.42 -6.38 -33.34
N ALA A 102 8.01 -6.11 -32.18
CA ALA A 102 7.29 -5.60 -31.02
C ALA A 102 6.62 -4.25 -31.31
N ASP A 103 7.33 -3.33 -31.96
CA ASP A 103 6.78 -2.02 -32.31
C ASP A 103 5.63 -2.16 -33.31
N LYS A 104 5.80 -2.97 -34.37
CA LYS A 104 4.74 -3.30 -35.36
C LYS A 104 3.50 -3.92 -34.74
N GLU A 105 3.68 -4.87 -33.81
CA GLU A 105 2.59 -5.51 -33.05
C GLU A 105 1.94 -4.55 -32.03
N GLY A 106 2.48 -3.35 -31.86
CA GLY A 106 1.90 -2.30 -31.02
C GLY A 106 2.30 -2.39 -29.54
N TRP A 107 3.31 -3.18 -29.19
CA TRP A 107 3.79 -3.34 -27.80
C TRP A 107 4.28 -2.01 -27.22
N ARG A 108 4.11 -1.85 -25.92
CA ARG A 108 4.50 -0.63 -25.20
C ARG A 108 6.02 -0.63 -24.98
N ILE A 109 6.70 0.29 -25.67
CA ILE A 109 8.15 0.49 -25.64
C ILE A 109 8.46 1.76 -24.83
N GLY A 110 9.45 1.70 -23.94
CA GLY A 110 9.95 2.87 -23.22
C GLY A 110 9.09 3.35 -22.05
N GLU A 111 8.01 2.63 -21.71
CA GLU A 111 7.13 2.95 -20.58
C GLU A 111 7.61 2.33 -19.26
N SER A 112 7.63 3.13 -18.18
CA SER A 112 7.80 2.63 -16.82
C SER A 112 6.51 1.97 -16.32
N GLY A 113 6.58 0.69 -15.91
CA GLY A 113 5.43 -0.09 -15.44
C GLY A 113 4.68 0.44 -14.23
N GLN A 114 5.32 1.24 -13.38
CA GLN A 114 4.77 1.62 -12.09
C GLN A 114 5.04 3.10 -11.79
N SER A 115 4.08 3.75 -11.14
CA SER A 115 4.26 5.10 -10.59
C SER A 115 5.46 5.10 -9.64
N GLY A 116 6.56 5.75 -10.04
CA GLY A 116 7.77 5.92 -9.23
C GLY A 116 8.95 5.01 -9.55
N ARG A 117 8.83 4.04 -10.49
CA ARG A 117 9.98 3.25 -10.95
C ARG A 117 10.50 3.79 -12.28
N GLY A 118 11.48 4.71 -12.24
CA GLY A 118 11.98 5.45 -13.41
C GLY A 118 12.97 4.70 -14.33
N ARG A 119 13.13 3.39 -14.19
CA ARG A 119 14.15 2.58 -14.88
C ARG A 119 13.53 1.71 -15.99
N CYS A 120 13.10 2.35 -17.08
CA CYS A 120 12.80 1.61 -18.31
C CYS A 120 14.09 1.49 -19.14
N CYS A 121 14.44 0.29 -19.57
CA CYS A 121 15.58 0.00 -20.44
C CYS A 121 15.47 0.73 -21.80
N PHE A 122 14.26 0.74 -22.37
CA PHE A 122 13.91 1.48 -23.60
C PHE A 122 13.62 2.99 -23.39
N LYS A 123 14.08 3.59 -22.29
CA LYS A 123 13.93 5.03 -22.09
C LYS A 123 14.68 5.81 -23.19
N GLY A 124 13.98 6.70 -23.89
CA GLY A 124 14.54 7.51 -24.97
C GLY A 124 14.36 6.93 -26.37
N TYR A 125 13.93 5.67 -26.52
CA TYR A 125 13.56 5.16 -27.85
C TYR A 125 12.38 5.96 -28.42
N ARG A 126 12.16 5.93 -29.73
CA ARG A 126 10.96 6.47 -30.37
C ARG A 126 10.30 5.38 -31.19
N ARG A 127 8.99 5.28 -31.06
CA ARG A 127 8.19 4.29 -31.78
C ARG A 127 8.01 4.73 -33.23
N LYS A 128 8.12 3.78 -34.16
CA LYS A 128 7.81 3.96 -35.58
C LYS A 128 6.34 3.67 -35.88
N TYR A 129 5.73 2.76 -35.11
CA TYR A 129 4.36 2.27 -35.33
C TYR A 129 3.44 2.67 -34.17
N PRO A 130 2.13 2.80 -34.41
CA PRO A 130 1.18 3.18 -33.38
C PRO A 130 1.08 2.13 -32.26
N GLU A 131 0.75 2.58 -31.05
CA GLU A 131 0.48 1.67 -29.94
C GLU A 131 -0.80 0.86 -30.17
N LYS A 132 -0.81 -0.39 -29.71
CA LYS A 132 -2.02 -1.21 -29.75
C LYS A 132 -3.12 -0.55 -28.93
N GLU A 133 -4.31 -0.47 -29.50
CA GLU A 133 -5.48 0.10 -28.85
C GLU A 133 -6.28 -0.97 -28.09
N ILE A 134 -7.18 -0.51 -27.21
CA ILE A 134 -8.16 -1.38 -26.57
C ILE A 134 -9.29 -1.60 -27.58
N THR A 135 -9.47 -2.85 -28.01
CA THR A 135 -10.42 -3.26 -29.05
C THR A 135 -11.61 -4.03 -28.45
N ASP A 136 -12.70 -4.17 -29.20
CA ASP A 136 -13.93 -4.80 -28.70
C ASP A 136 -13.78 -6.32 -28.43
N ASP A 137 -12.86 -7.00 -29.11
CA ASP A 137 -12.50 -8.41 -28.86
C ASP A 137 -11.65 -8.62 -27.59
N MET A 138 -11.15 -7.54 -26.99
CA MET A 138 -10.28 -7.64 -25.82
C MET A 138 -11.02 -8.19 -24.61
N VAL A 139 -10.51 -9.30 -24.06
CA VAL A 139 -11.03 -9.90 -22.84
C VAL A 139 -10.58 -9.09 -21.62
N GLY A 140 -11.53 -8.74 -20.76
CA GLY A 140 -11.25 -8.12 -19.48
C GLY A 140 -12.23 -8.54 -18.41
N VAL A 141 -12.31 -7.74 -17.35
CA VAL A 141 -13.13 -8.06 -16.18
C VAL A 141 -14.17 -6.97 -15.96
N VAL A 142 -15.42 -7.38 -15.81
CA VAL A 142 -16.53 -6.51 -15.45
C VAL A 142 -16.82 -6.56 -13.96
N GLN A 143 -16.77 -5.38 -13.35
CA GLN A 143 -17.16 -5.10 -11.98
C GLN A 143 -18.57 -4.49 -11.95
N PRO A 144 -19.54 -5.13 -11.27
CA PRO A 144 -20.81 -4.50 -10.94
C PRO A 144 -20.57 -3.42 -9.87
N MET A 145 -21.07 -2.21 -10.11
CA MET A 145 -20.96 -1.08 -9.19
C MET A 145 -22.24 -0.95 -8.35
N LYS A 146 -22.12 -0.40 -7.14
CA LYS A 146 -23.26 -0.20 -6.23
C LYS A 146 -24.40 0.65 -6.82
N ASN A 147 -24.09 1.53 -7.77
CA ASN A 147 -25.06 2.38 -8.47
C ASN A 147 -25.66 1.72 -9.72
N GLY A 148 -25.59 0.39 -9.84
CA GLY A 148 -26.15 -0.38 -10.96
C GLY A 148 -25.33 -0.33 -12.26
N ARG A 149 -24.28 0.51 -12.32
CA ARG A 149 -23.41 0.61 -13.50
C ARG A 149 -22.41 -0.54 -13.57
N TYR A 150 -21.89 -0.80 -14.77
CA TYR A 150 -20.85 -1.80 -14.99
C TYR A 150 -19.54 -1.13 -15.38
N LYS A 151 -18.47 -1.50 -14.68
CA LYS A 151 -17.12 -0.98 -14.95
C LYS A 151 -16.23 -2.09 -15.49
N TRP A 152 -15.67 -1.89 -16.68
CA TRP A 152 -14.74 -2.85 -17.28
C TRP A 152 -13.28 -2.48 -17.02
N HIS A 153 -12.47 -3.49 -16.71
CA HIS A 153 -11.06 -3.35 -16.39
C HIS A 153 -10.21 -4.26 -17.27
N VAL A 154 -9.08 -3.71 -17.74
CA VAL A 154 -7.98 -4.53 -18.25
C VAL A 154 -7.46 -5.38 -17.08
N PRO A 155 -7.26 -6.70 -17.31
CA PRO A 155 -6.70 -7.59 -16.30
C PRO A 155 -5.35 -7.06 -15.76
N GLY A 156 -5.15 -7.08 -14.43
CA GLY A 156 -3.97 -6.49 -13.79
C GLY A 156 -4.10 -5.03 -13.37
N CYS A 157 -5.25 -4.39 -13.56
CA CYS A 157 -5.50 -3.02 -13.10
C CYS A 157 -5.21 -2.85 -11.60
N HIS A 158 -4.17 -2.07 -11.25
CA HIS A 158 -3.74 -1.82 -9.85
C HIS A 158 -4.76 -1.08 -8.96
N ARG A 159 -5.90 -0.64 -9.52
CA ARG A 159 -7.00 0.03 -8.80
C ARG A 159 -8.23 -0.87 -8.65
N PHE A 160 -8.08 -2.14 -9.01
CA PHE A 160 -9.14 -3.12 -9.03
C PHE A 160 -8.67 -4.37 -8.30
N VAL A 161 -9.51 -4.87 -7.41
CA VAL A 161 -9.30 -6.15 -6.74
C VAL A 161 -10.31 -7.11 -7.36
N MET A 162 -9.80 -8.16 -8.00
CA MET A 162 -10.62 -9.21 -8.59
C MET A 162 -11.36 -9.98 -7.49
N LYS A 163 -12.61 -10.38 -7.76
CA LYS A 163 -13.43 -11.17 -6.85
C LYS A 163 -14.15 -12.29 -7.61
N PRO A 164 -14.51 -13.41 -6.95
CA PRO A 164 -15.16 -14.55 -7.60
C PRO A 164 -16.48 -14.24 -8.33
N GLU A 165 -17.21 -13.21 -7.89
CA GLU A 165 -18.48 -12.77 -8.49
C GLU A 165 -18.30 -11.89 -9.73
N HIS A 166 -17.10 -11.39 -10.01
CA HIS A 166 -16.83 -10.60 -11.20
C HIS A 166 -16.82 -11.48 -12.45
N LYS A 167 -17.26 -10.91 -13.58
CA LYS A 167 -17.40 -11.63 -14.86
C LYS A 167 -16.23 -11.33 -15.79
N VAL A 168 -15.70 -12.35 -16.45
CA VAL A 168 -14.74 -12.22 -17.54
C VAL A 168 -15.51 -12.19 -18.86
N MET A 169 -15.31 -11.14 -19.65
CA MET A 169 -15.97 -10.97 -20.95
C MET A 169 -15.18 -10.02 -21.85
N THR A 170 -15.44 -10.07 -23.14
CA THR A 170 -14.90 -9.12 -24.11
C THR A 170 -15.44 -7.71 -23.86
N LEU A 171 -14.71 -6.69 -24.34
CA LEU A 171 -15.17 -5.31 -24.25
C LEU A 171 -16.48 -5.10 -25.03
N GLY A 172 -16.62 -5.69 -26.21
CA GLY A 172 -17.81 -5.61 -27.05
C GLY A 172 -19.06 -6.17 -26.37
N GLU A 173 -18.92 -7.29 -25.64
CA GLU A 173 -19.99 -7.81 -24.78
C GLU A 173 -20.30 -6.85 -23.62
N ALA A 174 -19.27 -6.34 -22.94
CA ALA A 174 -19.45 -5.46 -21.79
C ALA A 174 -20.14 -4.13 -22.15
N ARG A 175 -19.90 -3.59 -23.35
CA ARG A 175 -20.56 -2.37 -23.87
C ARG A 175 -22.08 -2.48 -23.94
N LYS A 176 -22.62 -3.70 -24.06
CA LYS A 176 -24.06 -3.96 -24.09
C LYS A 176 -24.71 -3.87 -22.70
N LEU A 177 -23.92 -3.77 -21.63
CA LEU A 177 -24.42 -3.66 -20.27
C LEU A 177 -24.89 -2.22 -19.94
N PRO A 178 -25.95 -2.05 -19.14
CA PRO A 178 -26.51 -0.74 -18.84
C PRO A 178 -25.53 0.13 -18.03
N GLY A 179 -25.35 1.37 -18.46
CA GLY A 179 -24.48 2.33 -17.76
C GLY A 179 -22.98 1.96 -17.78
N PHE A 180 -22.57 1.10 -18.72
CA PHE A 180 -21.21 0.65 -18.94
C PHE A 180 -20.20 1.81 -19.03
N TYR A 181 -18.99 1.58 -18.51
CA TYR A 181 -17.82 2.41 -18.80
C TYR A 181 -16.50 1.66 -18.58
N ILE A 182 -15.46 2.10 -19.29
CA ILE A 182 -14.09 1.59 -19.09
C ILE A 182 -13.46 2.30 -17.89
N CYS A 183 -12.72 1.56 -17.07
CA CYS A 183 -11.92 2.15 -16.00
C CYS A 183 -10.93 3.20 -16.57
N PRO A 184 -10.94 4.46 -16.09
CA PRO A 184 -10.05 5.50 -16.60
C PRO A 184 -8.56 5.13 -16.51
N HIS A 185 -8.16 4.39 -15.47
CA HIS A 185 -6.79 3.91 -15.30
C HIS A 185 -6.40 2.89 -16.38
N CYS A 186 -7.35 2.10 -16.86
CA CYS A 186 -7.10 1.13 -17.92
C CYS A 186 -6.93 1.84 -19.27
N VAL A 187 -7.72 2.90 -19.53
CA VAL A 187 -7.52 3.77 -20.70
C VAL A 187 -6.14 4.44 -20.67
N GLU A 188 -5.73 4.96 -19.51
CA GLU A 188 -4.40 5.58 -19.35
C GLU A 188 -3.26 4.59 -19.63
N ARG A 189 -3.41 3.34 -19.20
CA ARG A 189 -2.37 2.31 -19.35
C ARG A 189 -2.34 1.73 -20.76
N GLY A 190 -3.48 1.46 -21.37
CA GLY A 190 -3.57 0.74 -22.65
C GLY A 190 -3.77 -0.76 -22.44
N PRO A 191 -3.69 -1.57 -23.51
CA PRO A 191 -4.16 -2.95 -23.51
C PRO A 191 -3.32 -3.88 -22.63
N GLY A 192 -3.90 -5.05 -22.36
CA GLY A 192 -3.25 -6.19 -21.71
C GLY A 192 -3.49 -7.47 -22.50
N ALA A 193 -2.62 -8.47 -22.34
CA ALA A 193 -2.72 -9.76 -23.04
C ALA A 193 -3.08 -10.92 -22.10
N ALA A 194 -3.19 -10.67 -20.79
CA ALA A 194 -3.49 -11.71 -19.82
C ALA A 194 -4.99 -11.90 -19.63
N ILE A 195 -5.41 -13.15 -19.43
CA ILE A 195 -6.78 -13.55 -19.09
C ILE A 195 -6.79 -14.03 -17.65
N VAL A 196 -7.70 -13.51 -16.84
CA VAL A 196 -7.88 -13.93 -15.44
C VAL A 196 -8.33 -15.39 -15.41
N ASP A 197 -7.72 -16.16 -14.52
CA ASP A 197 -8.15 -17.52 -14.22
C ASP A 197 -9.17 -17.50 -13.08
N VAL A 198 -10.46 -17.45 -13.44
CA VAL A 198 -11.56 -17.40 -12.47
C VAL A 198 -11.66 -18.70 -11.69
N GLU A 199 -11.30 -19.83 -12.29
CA GLU A 199 -11.36 -21.13 -11.62
C GLU A 199 -10.28 -21.22 -10.54
N ALA A 200 -9.03 -20.86 -10.87
CA ALA A 200 -7.96 -20.76 -9.88
C ALA A 200 -8.28 -19.74 -8.79
N LEU A 201 -8.97 -18.64 -9.12
CA LEU A 201 -9.42 -17.67 -8.13
C LEU A 201 -10.46 -18.26 -7.17
N ARG A 202 -11.40 -19.06 -7.67
CA ARG A 202 -12.44 -19.73 -6.85
C ARG A 202 -11.85 -20.82 -5.95
N LYS A 203 -10.73 -21.43 -6.35
CA LYS A 203 -10.00 -22.42 -5.54
C LYS A 203 -9.16 -21.79 -4.41
N ARG A 204 -9.05 -20.45 -4.35
CA ARG A 204 -8.34 -19.79 -3.25
C ARG A 204 -9.10 -19.96 -1.94
N PRO A 205 -8.38 -20.00 -0.81
CA PRO A 205 -9.02 -19.93 0.50
C PRO A 205 -9.94 -18.71 0.59
N THR A 206 -11.21 -18.95 0.89
CA THR A 206 -12.20 -17.89 1.12
C THR A 206 -12.46 -17.74 2.61
N PRO A 207 -12.46 -16.51 3.15
CA PRO A 207 -12.80 -16.32 4.55
C PRO A 207 -14.26 -16.69 4.82
N PRO A 208 -14.59 -17.14 6.04
CA PRO A 208 -15.97 -17.39 6.43
C PRO A 208 -16.81 -16.11 6.31
N LYS A 209 -18.11 -16.25 6.10
CA LYS A 209 -19.03 -15.10 6.19
C LYS A 209 -19.29 -14.79 7.66
N PHE A 210 -19.24 -13.51 8.03
CA PHE A 210 -19.71 -13.07 9.34
C PHE A 210 -21.22 -12.84 9.29
N THR A 211 -21.93 -13.48 10.22
CA THR A 211 -23.35 -13.22 10.49
C THR A 211 -23.45 -12.63 11.89
N PRO A 212 -23.88 -11.36 12.05
CA PRO A 212 -24.01 -10.77 13.38
C PRO A 212 -25.10 -11.51 14.17
N PRO A 213 -24.94 -11.67 15.50
CA PRO A 213 -25.97 -12.27 16.33
C PRO A 213 -27.29 -11.48 16.24
N ALA A 214 -28.43 -12.17 16.36
CA ALA A 214 -29.74 -11.53 16.30
C ALA A 214 -29.88 -10.44 17.37
N GLY A 215 -30.35 -9.25 16.97
CA GLY A 215 -30.51 -8.08 17.85
C GLY A 215 -29.20 -7.45 18.35
N TRP A 216 -28.03 -7.92 17.90
CA TRP A 216 -26.75 -7.37 18.31
C TRP A 216 -26.49 -6.01 17.65
N VAL A 217 -26.13 -5.04 18.46
CA VAL A 217 -25.67 -3.71 18.02
C VAL A 217 -24.26 -3.51 18.56
N PRO A 218 -23.25 -3.26 17.71
CA PRO A 218 -21.88 -3.07 18.16
C PRO A 218 -21.77 -1.86 19.08
N LYS A 219 -21.04 -2.04 20.18
CA LYS A 219 -20.74 -0.97 21.14
C LYS A 219 -19.26 -0.57 21.06
N PRO A 220 -18.92 0.70 21.35
CA PRO A 220 -17.54 1.13 21.48
C PRO A 220 -16.80 0.32 22.54
N PHE A 221 -15.53 0.01 22.29
CA PHE A 221 -14.65 -0.50 23.33
C PHE A 221 -14.03 0.66 24.11
N SER A 222 -13.92 0.50 25.43
CA SER A 222 -13.19 1.41 26.30
C SER A 222 -11.69 1.19 26.14
N PRO A 223 -10.82 2.21 26.18
CA PRO A 223 -9.38 2.01 26.22
C PRO A 223 -8.84 1.56 27.59
N ASP A 224 -9.68 1.57 28.62
CA ASP A 224 -9.29 1.34 30.02
C ASP A 224 -9.95 0.10 30.64
N GLN A 225 -10.89 -0.51 29.91
CA GLN A 225 -11.61 -1.70 30.37
C GLN A 225 -11.66 -2.76 29.27
N LEU A 226 -11.36 -4.01 29.63
CA LEU A 226 -11.52 -5.13 28.73
C LEU A 226 -13.00 -5.33 28.39
N PRO A 227 -13.35 -5.51 27.11
CA PRO A 227 -14.72 -5.84 26.73
C PRO A 227 -15.12 -7.24 27.22
N PRO A 228 -16.42 -7.53 27.38
CA PRO A 228 -16.88 -8.87 27.74
C PRO A 228 -16.42 -9.93 26.74
N LYS A 229 -16.14 -11.17 27.21
CA LYS A 229 -15.68 -12.29 26.36
C LYS A 229 -16.57 -12.49 25.11
N LYS A 230 -17.88 -12.35 25.24
CA LYS A 230 -18.84 -12.44 24.13
C LYS A 230 -18.59 -11.38 23.03
N GLU A 231 -18.27 -10.15 23.42
CA GLU A 231 -17.96 -9.08 22.46
C GLU A 231 -16.60 -9.31 21.78
N ILE A 232 -15.65 -9.94 22.49
CA ILE A 232 -14.36 -10.34 21.90
C ILE A 232 -14.56 -11.45 20.87
N GLU A 233 -15.36 -12.47 21.18
CA GLU A 233 -15.69 -13.53 20.21
C GLU A 233 -16.34 -12.95 18.95
N ILE A 234 -17.27 -12.01 19.10
CA ILE A 234 -17.89 -11.34 17.94
C ILE A 234 -16.85 -10.58 17.11
N LEU A 235 -15.93 -9.85 17.75
CA LEU A 235 -14.83 -9.17 17.04
C LEU A 235 -13.93 -10.18 16.30
N ILE A 236 -13.65 -11.34 16.90
CA ILE A 236 -12.87 -12.41 16.28
C ILE A 236 -13.59 -12.93 15.03
N GLN A 237 -14.89 -13.26 15.12
CA GLN A 237 -15.68 -13.71 13.97
C GLN A 237 -15.75 -12.67 12.85
N GLU A 238 -15.99 -11.41 13.21
CA GLU A 238 -15.98 -10.31 12.26
C GLU A 238 -14.62 -10.17 11.56
N THR A 239 -13.52 -10.32 12.31
CA THR A 239 -12.16 -10.29 11.78
C THR A 239 -11.84 -11.48 10.88
N LEU A 240 -12.26 -12.70 11.26
CA LEU A 240 -12.09 -13.92 10.46
C LEU A 240 -12.76 -13.80 9.09
N SER A 241 -13.83 -13.01 8.98
CA SER A 241 -14.51 -12.76 7.70
C SER A 241 -13.80 -11.80 6.74
N THR A 242 -12.69 -11.21 7.17
CA THR A 242 -11.88 -10.34 6.30
C THR A 242 -11.04 -11.16 5.31
N ASN A 243 -10.54 -10.54 4.24
CA ASN A 243 -9.75 -11.26 3.24
C ASN A 243 -8.36 -11.65 3.81
N TYR A 244 -7.80 -12.82 3.49
CA TYR A 244 -6.45 -13.24 3.92
C TYR A 244 -5.28 -12.34 3.44
N GLY A 245 -5.54 -11.25 2.73
CA GLY A 245 -4.56 -10.28 2.26
C GLY A 245 -3.70 -10.78 1.10
N ILE A 246 -4.14 -11.82 0.39
CA ILE A 246 -3.53 -12.26 -0.87
C ILE A 246 -3.97 -11.30 -1.97
N LEU A 247 -3.02 -10.58 -2.58
CA LEU A 247 -3.29 -9.41 -3.41
C LEU A 247 -3.28 -9.66 -4.92
N GLU A 248 -2.39 -10.51 -5.39
CA GLU A 248 -2.30 -10.83 -6.80
C GLU A 248 -3.51 -11.65 -7.24
N THR A 249 -3.86 -11.59 -8.51
CA THR A 249 -4.94 -12.32 -9.16
C THR A 249 -4.29 -13.46 -9.94
N PRO A 250 -4.87 -14.67 -9.96
CA PRO A 250 -4.36 -15.73 -10.81
C PRO A 250 -4.77 -15.47 -12.26
N PHE A 251 -3.84 -15.72 -13.19
CA PHE A 251 -4.08 -15.61 -14.62
C PHE A 251 -3.77 -16.94 -15.30
N LYS A 252 -4.40 -17.21 -16.44
CA LYS A 252 -4.13 -18.40 -17.25
C LYS A 252 -2.65 -18.51 -17.65
N ASN A 253 -2.00 -17.35 -17.87
CA ASN A 253 -0.55 -17.29 -17.96
C ASN A 253 0.03 -16.99 -16.57
N PRO A 254 0.74 -17.93 -15.93
CA PRO A 254 1.28 -17.73 -14.58
C PRO A 254 2.28 -16.58 -14.50
N VAL A 255 3.02 -16.26 -15.58
CA VAL A 255 3.96 -15.12 -15.61
C VAL A 255 3.22 -13.80 -15.38
N ALA A 256 1.98 -13.68 -15.87
CA ALA A 256 1.17 -12.48 -15.66
C ALA A 256 0.80 -12.27 -14.17
N SER A 257 0.62 -13.36 -13.40
CA SER A 257 0.40 -13.30 -11.96
C SER A 257 1.61 -12.70 -11.24
N LEU A 258 2.82 -13.11 -11.63
CA LEU A 258 4.07 -12.58 -11.06
C LEU A 258 4.32 -11.13 -11.49
N GLU A 259 4.00 -10.78 -12.73
CA GLU A 259 4.04 -9.39 -13.19
C GLU A 259 3.08 -8.50 -12.38
N GLN A 260 1.87 -8.99 -12.07
CA GLN A 260 0.94 -8.26 -11.22
C GLN A 260 1.48 -8.14 -9.79
N PHE A 261 2.03 -9.22 -9.21
CA PHE A 261 2.69 -9.19 -7.91
C PHE A 261 3.77 -8.10 -7.84
N MET A 262 4.60 -7.97 -8.89
CA MET A 262 5.61 -6.91 -8.97
C MET A 262 5.02 -5.50 -8.92
N MET A 263 3.80 -5.33 -9.43
CA MET A 263 3.07 -4.07 -9.45
C MET A 263 2.26 -3.77 -8.18
N MET A 264 1.94 -4.78 -7.38
CA MET A 264 1.18 -4.59 -6.14
C MET A 264 1.93 -3.68 -5.17
N ARG A 265 1.19 -2.77 -4.55
CA ARG A 265 1.74 -1.83 -3.58
C ARG A 265 1.51 -2.37 -2.18
N PHE A 266 2.57 -2.85 -1.52
CA PHE A 266 2.54 -3.27 -0.11
C PHE A 266 2.73 -2.06 0.85
N PHE A 267 2.65 -0.85 0.30
CA PHE A 267 2.73 0.42 1.03
C PHE A 267 1.69 0.57 2.12
N PHE A 268 0.46 0.20 1.82
CA PHE A 268 -0.52 -0.06 2.85
C PHE A 268 -0.15 -1.46 3.34
N PRO A 269 0.17 -1.66 4.64
CA PRO A 269 0.13 -3.03 5.17
C PRO A 269 -1.19 -3.56 4.64
N VAL A 270 -1.17 -4.65 3.87
CA VAL A 270 -2.39 -5.14 3.23
C VAL A 270 -3.34 -5.32 4.39
N GLY A 271 -4.34 -4.44 4.51
CA GLY A 271 -4.85 -4.02 5.83
C GLY A 271 -5.16 -5.21 6.72
N GLN A 272 -5.58 -6.28 6.07
CA GLN A 272 -5.88 -7.59 6.61
C GLN A 272 -4.76 -8.33 7.33
N TRP A 273 -3.50 -8.39 6.85
CA TRP A 273 -2.45 -9.05 7.64
C TRP A 273 -2.21 -8.31 8.95
N LEU A 274 -2.22 -6.98 8.90
CA LEU A 274 -2.11 -6.15 10.09
C LEU A 274 -3.36 -6.35 10.97
N THR A 275 -4.56 -6.45 10.40
CA THR A 275 -5.80 -6.75 11.12
C THR A 275 -5.67 -8.08 11.88
N TYR A 276 -5.27 -9.17 11.20
CA TYR A 276 -5.12 -10.48 11.84
C TYR A 276 -4.03 -10.49 12.91
N TYR A 277 -2.87 -9.89 12.63
CA TYR A 277 -1.79 -9.78 13.61
C TYR A 277 -2.23 -8.97 14.84
N GLN A 278 -2.88 -7.82 14.65
CA GLN A 278 -3.37 -6.99 15.76
C GLN A 278 -4.47 -7.70 16.54
N ALA A 279 -5.39 -8.37 15.85
CA ALA A 279 -6.46 -9.10 16.49
C ALA A 279 -5.89 -10.26 17.30
N TYR A 280 -4.94 -11.03 16.75
CA TYR A 280 -4.25 -12.08 17.49
C TYR A 280 -3.53 -11.52 18.71
N ARG A 281 -2.71 -10.47 18.57
CA ARG A 281 -2.03 -9.84 19.72
C ARG A 281 -3.03 -9.33 20.76
N ALA A 282 -4.21 -8.89 20.34
CA ALA A 282 -5.25 -8.35 21.20
C ALA A 282 -6.16 -9.41 21.85
N THR A 283 -6.14 -10.68 21.39
CA THR A 283 -7.05 -11.72 21.89
C THR A 283 -6.38 -13.05 22.25
N GLY A 284 -5.27 -13.40 21.61
CA GLY A 284 -4.64 -14.73 21.70
C GLY A 284 -5.33 -15.84 20.91
N ASP A 285 -6.35 -15.52 20.10
CA ASP A 285 -7.16 -16.55 19.44
C ASP A 285 -6.41 -17.26 18.30
N LYS A 286 -6.24 -18.59 18.41
CA LYS A 286 -5.49 -19.40 17.44
C LYS A 286 -6.09 -19.37 16.03
N ARG A 287 -7.40 -19.15 15.86
CA ARG A 287 -8.04 -19.06 14.53
C ARG A 287 -7.54 -17.83 13.77
N LEU A 288 -7.23 -16.73 14.46
CA LEU A 288 -6.65 -15.53 13.86
C LEU A 288 -5.20 -15.75 13.43
N LEU A 289 -4.42 -16.49 14.22
CA LEU A 289 -3.06 -16.87 13.85
C LEU A 289 -3.07 -17.77 12.61
N GLU A 290 -3.99 -18.72 12.54
CA GLU A 290 -4.14 -19.59 11.38
C GLU A 290 -4.58 -18.80 10.13
N ALA A 291 -5.51 -17.86 10.27
CA ALA A 291 -5.90 -16.96 9.18
C ALA A 291 -4.71 -16.12 8.65
N LEU A 292 -3.82 -15.66 9.54
CA LEU A 292 -2.59 -14.99 9.17
C LEU A 292 -1.63 -15.92 8.42
N ARG A 293 -1.50 -17.19 8.85
CA ARG A 293 -0.66 -18.22 8.23
C ARG A 293 -1.10 -18.56 6.80
N VAL A 294 -2.39 -18.47 6.46
CA VAL A 294 -2.86 -18.64 5.05
C VAL A 294 -2.08 -17.73 4.10
N SER A 295 -1.89 -16.46 4.49
CA SER A 295 -1.12 -15.51 3.69
C SER A 295 0.38 -15.79 3.73
N ALA A 296 0.91 -16.20 4.88
CA ALA A 296 2.32 -16.55 5.04
C ALA A 296 2.71 -17.72 4.12
N ARG A 297 1.91 -18.79 4.09
CA ARG A 297 2.11 -19.95 3.20
C ARG A 297 2.09 -19.56 1.72
N HIS A 298 1.18 -18.66 1.35
CA HIS A 298 1.11 -18.16 -0.02
C HIS A 298 2.40 -17.41 -0.44
N TYR A 299 2.87 -16.46 0.37
CA TYR A 299 4.10 -15.73 0.05
C TYR A 299 5.36 -16.56 0.23
N HIS A 300 5.35 -17.56 1.12
CA HIS A 300 6.41 -18.56 1.23
C HIS A 300 6.54 -19.33 -0.08
N LYS A 301 5.43 -19.87 -0.61
CA LYS A 301 5.40 -20.56 -1.89
C LYS A 301 5.92 -19.66 -3.03
N LEU A 302 5.52 -18.38 -3.06
CA LEU A 302 6.02 -17.43 -4.05
C LEU A 302 7.54 -17.24 -3.95
N CYS A 303 8.10 -17.10 -2.76
CA CYS A 303 9.54 -16.97 -2.55
C CYS A 303 10.31 -18.21 -3.01
N VAL A 304 9.78 -19.41 -2.75
CA VAL A 304 10.42 -20.68 -3.11
C VAL A 304 10.33 -20.94 -4.62
N GLU A 305 9.16 -20.73 -5.23
CA GLU A 305 8.96 -21.02 -6.66
C GLU A 305 9.55 -19.94 -7.59
N TYR A 306 9.63 -18.69 -7.11
CA TYR A 306 10.03 -17.53 -7.92
C TYR A 306 11.04 -16.63 -7.18
N PRO A 307 12.22 -17.16 -6.79
CA PRO A 307 13.18 -16.45 -5.95
C PRO A 307 13.65 -15.13 -6.57
N ASP A 308 13.85 -15.05 -7.89
CA ASP A 308 14.28 -13.82 -8.56
C ASP A 308 13.19 -12.73 -8.54
N ALA A 309 11.91 -13.11 -8.64
CA ALA A 309 10.80 -12.17 -8.55
C ALA A 309 10.63 -11.65 -7.10
N ALA A 310 10.72 -12.55 -6.12
CA ALA A 310 10.72 -12.18 -4.70
C ALA A 310 11.90 -11.25 -4.36
N GLN A 311 13.10 -11.58 -4.82
CA GLN A 311 14.30 -10.76 -4.64
C GLN A 311 14.11 -9.38 -5.28
N LEU A 312 13.69 -9.31 -6.55
CA LEU A 312 13.47 -8.03 -7.23
C LEU A 312 12.40 -7.21 -6.52
N LYS A 313 11.36 -7.85 -5.96
CA LYS A 313 10.34 -7.17 -5.17
C LYS A 313 10.92 -6.55 -3.91
N ALA A 314 11.78 -7.28 -3.21
CA ALA A 314 12.41 -6.83 -1.98
C ALA A 314 13.43 -5.69 -2.17
N ARG A 315 13.87 -5.39 -3.41
CA ARG A 315 14.86 -4.32 -3.70
C ARG A 315 14.35 -2.90 -3.43
N ASP A 316 13.09 -2.74 -3.09
CA ASP A 316 12.55 -1.47 -2.64
C ASP A 316 11.91 -1.58 -1.25
N PRO A 317 12.02 -0.53 -0.42
CA PRO A 317 11.47 -0.49 0.93
C PRO A 317 9.98 -0.86 1.03
N GLU A 318 9.19 -0.51 0.02
CA GLU A 318 7.75 -0.79 -0.01
C GLU A 318 7.49 -2.27 -0.31
N GLY A 319 8.29 -2.87 -1.18
CA GLY A 319 8.20 -4.26 -1.58
C GLY A 319 8.49 -5.23 -0.44
N LEU A 320 9.47 -4.93 0.43
CA LEU A 320 9.83 -5.78 1.58
C LEU A 320 8.63 -6.24 2.42
N ALA A 321 7.62 -5.39 2.55
CA ALA A 321 6.44 -5.65 3.37
C ALA A 321 5.61 -6.87 2.92
N PHE A 322 5.77 -7.40 1.70
CA PHE A 322 5.06 -8.62 1.29
C PHE A 322 5.43 -9.83 2.17
N MET A 323 6.62 -9.83 2.77
CA MET A 323 7.10 -10.89 3.65
C MET A 323 6.63 -10.74 5.10
N TYR A 324 5.86 -9.68 5.41
CA TYR A 324 5.51 -9.36 6.79
C TYR A 324 4.72 -10.49 7.46
N SER A 325 3.72 -11.07 6.79
CA SER A 325 2.92 -12.17 7.37
C SER A 325 3.75 -13.40 7.71
N MET A 326 4.73 -13.76 6.87
CA MET A 326 5.71 -14.81 7.17
C MET A 326 6.50 -14.47 8.45
N ALA A 327 7.03 -13.26 8.56
CA ALA A 327 7.83 -12.84 9.70
C ALA A 327 7.02 -12.83 11.02
N VAL A 328 5.80 -12.29 11.02
CA VAL A 328 4.97 -12.26 12.24
C VAL A 328 4.45 -13.64 12.62
N SER A 329 4.01 -14.46 11.66
CA SER A 329 3.56 -15.82 11.95
C SER A 329 4.70 -16.66 12.53
N ALA A 330 5.91 -16.54 11.97
CA ALA A 330 7.07 -17.23 12.50
C ALA A 330 7.42 -16.77 13.92
N ARG A 331 7.51 -15.45 14.15
CA ARG A 331 7.84 -14.92 15.48
C ARG A 331 6.84 -15.36 16.55
N ILE A 332 5.54 -15.20 16.29
CA ILE A 332 4.48 -15.60 17.24
C ILE A 332 4.61 -17.09 17.56
N THR A 333 4.77 -17.94 16.55
CA THR A 333 4.89 -19.39 16.73
C THR A 333 6.13 -19.74 17.57
N LEU A 334 7.27 -19.08 17.32
CA LEU A 334 8.50 -19.31 18.08
C LEU A 334 8.44 -18.76 19.51
N GLN A 335 7.80 -17.60 19.73
CA GLN A 335 7.53 -17.07 21.06
C GLN A 335 6.66 -18.05 21.87
N LEU A 336 5.59 -18.57 21.26
CA LEU A 336 4.73 -19.58 21.86
C LEU A 336 5.50 -20.87 22.15
N ALA A 337 6.30 -21.39 21.21
CA ALA A 337 7.08 -22.61 21.43
C ALA A 337 8.08 -22.47 22.58
N ARG A 338 8.65 -21.26 22.77
CA ARG A 338 9.57 -20.97 23.88
C ARG A 338 8.85 -20.84 25.23
N LYS A 339 7.66 -20.25 25.25
CA LYS A 339 6.90 -19.98 26.49
C LYS A 339 6.01 -21.14 26.91
N TYR A 340 5.45 -21.84 25.93
CA TYR A 340 4.45 -22.91 26.06
C TYR A 340 4.78 -24.07 25.09
N PRO A 341 5.89 -24.79 25.31
CA PRO A 341 6.38 -25.81 24.38
C PRO A 341 5.35 -26.90 24.06
N ASP A 342 4.49 -27.26 25.02
CA ASP A 342 3.46 -28.29 24.83
C ASP A 342 2.26 -27.82 23.98
N GLN A 343 2.17 -26.52 23.67
CA GLN A 343 1.05 -25.95 22.91
C GLN A 343 1.37 -25.70 21.43
N VAL A 344 2.60 -25.95 21.00
CA VAL A 344 3.08 -25.73 19.64
C VAL A 344 3.73 -26.99 19.12
N SER A 345 3.24 -27.50 17.99
CA SER A 345 3.76 -28.74 17.43
C SER A 345 5.13 -28.55 16.77
N LYS A 346 5.87 -29.65 16.59
CA LYS A 346 7.16 -29.63 15.87
C LYS A 346 6.99 -29.17 14.42
N GLU A 347 5.87 -29.51 13.80
CA GLU A 347 5.50 -29.11 12.44
C GLU A 347 5.26 -27.60 12.36
N GLU A 348 4.62 -26.99 13.36
CA GLU A 348 4.44 -25.54 13.42
C GLU A 348 5.79 -24.81 13.56
N VAL A 349 6.71 -25.33 14.38
CA VAL A 349 8.06 -24.78 14.51
C VAL A 349 8.84 -24.93 13.19
N ALA A 350 8.73 -26.09 12.53
CA ALA A 350 9.39 -26.33 11.24
C ALA A 350 8.83 -25.41 10.13
N GLU A 351 7.51 -25.18 10.10
CA GLU A 351 6.88 -24.22 9.20
C GLU A 351 7.40 -22.80 9.47
N ALA A 352 7.46 -22.37 10.73
CA ALA A 352 8.01 -21.07 11.11
C ALA A 352 9.49 -20.92 10.69
N GLU A 353 10.31 -21.95 10.87
CA GLU A 353 11.70 -21.98 10.39
C GLU A 353 11.77 -21.87 8.86
N SER A 354 10.89 -22.56 8.12
CA SER A 354 10.86 -22.49 6.66
C SER A 354 10.54 -21.08 6.14
N PHE A 355 9.62 -20.37 6.80
CA PHE A 355 9.32 -18.98 6.50
C PHE A 355 10.53 -18.08 6.70
N LEU A 356 11.26 -18.24 7.80
CA LEU A 356 12.47 -17.47 8.08
C LEU A 356 13.58 -17.77 7.07
N LYS A 357 13.79 -19.04 6.70
CA LYS A 357 14.74 -19.43 5.65
C LYS A 357 14.41 -18.78 4.31
N ALA A 358 13.15 -18.74 3.91
CA ALA A 358 12.74 -18.06 2.67
C ALA A 358 12.93 -16.54 2.72
N ILE A 359 12.66 -15.91 3.86
CA ILE A 359 12.95 -14.48 4.09
C ILE A 359 14.44 -14.23 3.95
N VAL A 360 15.28 -15.00 4.66
CA VAL A 360 16.75 -14.85 4.61
C VAL A 360 17.26 -15.07 3.18
N ALA A 361 16.80 -16.10 2.47
CA ALA A 361 17.20 -16.34 1.08
C ALA A 361 16.85 -15.15 0.16
N THR A 362 15.67 -14.55 0.34
CA THR A 362 15.22 -13.39 -0.44
C THR A 362 16.04 -12.13 -0.12
N LEU A 363 16.32 -11.92 1.16
CA LEU A 363 17.00 -10.73 1.67
C LEU A 363 18.52 -10.81 1.55
N LYS A 364 19.15 -12.00 1.56
CA LYS A 364 20.60 -12.15 1.50
C LYS A 364 21.23 -11.37 0.34
N ARG A 365 20.65 -11.47 -0.85
CA ARG A 365 21.14 -10.72 -2.03
C ARG A 365 20.69 -9.25 -2.07
N THR A 366 19.72 -8.85 -1.26
CA THR A 366 19.03 -7.56 -1.34
C THR A 366 19.44 -6.60 -0.23
N CYS A 367 19.58 -7.12 0.99
CA CYS A 367 19.96 -6.43 2.21
C CYS A 367 21.34 -6.86 2.72
N GLU A 368 21.86 -8.03 2.34
CA GLU A 368 23.16 -8.54 2.81
C GLU A 368 24.23 -8.65 1.71
N GLY A 369 23.96 -8.12 0.50
CA GLY A 369 24.87 -8.24 -0.65
C GLY A 369 26.31 -7.80 -0.31
N ASN A 370 27.30 -8.41 -0.95
CA ASN A 370 28.69 -8.25 -0.52
C ASN A 370 29.38 -6.98 -1.07
N ASP A 371 28.82 -6.36 -2.11
CA ASP A 371 29.47 -5.25 -2.82
C ASP A 371 28.76 -3.91 -2.57
N ASN A 372 29.54 -2.83 -2.54
CA ASN A 372 29.04 -1.45 -2.40
C ASN A 372 28.05 -1.28 -1.23
N LEU A 373 28.43 -1.84 -0.08
CA LEU A 373 27.69 -1.70 1.16
C LEU A 373 27.77 -0.27 1.68
N ASP A 374 26.65 0.24 2.17
CA ASP A 374 26.61 1.48 2.92
C ASP A 374 27.31 1.29 4.28
N PRO A 375 28.27 2.16 4.64
CA PRO A 375 29.08 1.98 5.86
C PRO A 375 28.26 2.09 7.15
N GLU A 376 27.22 2.94 7.15
CA GLU A 376 26.35 3.12 8.31
C GLU A 376 25.39 1.93 8.41
N MET A 377 24.54 1.72 7.40
CA MET A 377 23.46 0.74 7.47
C MET A 377 23.90 -0.71 7.29
N GLY A 378 25.07 -0.97 6.67
CA GLY A 378 25.55 -2.32 6.39
C GLY A 378 24.69 -3.07 5.36
N ILE A 379 24.00 -2.36 4.47
CA ILE A 379 23.17 -2.90 3.38
C ILE A 379 23.62 -2.27 2.04
N PRO A 380 23.25 -2.83 0.87
CA PRO A 380 23.62 -2.24 -0.41
C PRO A 380 23.23 -0.76 -0.52
N LYS A 381 24.20 0.09 -0.90
CA LYS A 381 24.07 1.56 -0.95
C LYS A 381 22.80 2.06 -1.65
N PRO A 382 22.35 1.50 -2.79
CA PRO A 382 21.11 1.95 -3.43
C PRO A 382 19.87 1.80 -2.53
N LEU A 383 19.81 0.74 -1.71
CA LEU A 383 18.69 0.53 -0.78
C LEU A 383 18.81 1.46 0.43
N ALA A 384 20.03 1.66 0.96
CA ALA A 384 20.28 2.61 2.04
C ALA A 384 19.90 4.05 1.65
N ASP A 385 20.31 4.50 0.46
CA ASP A 385 19.96 5.81 -0.08
C ASP A 385 18.44 5.94 -0.26
N ASP A 386 17.77 4.86 -0.66
CA ASP A 386 16.32 4.82 -0.79
C ASP A 386 15.62 4.94 0.57
N PHE A 387 16.11 4.21 1.58
CA PHE A 387 15.64 4.34 2.95
C PHE A 387 15.86 5.75 3.54
N ARG A 388 16.99 6.41 3.24
CA ARG A 388 17.23 7.80 3.67
C ARG A 388 16.35 8.81 2.93
N THR A 389 16.18 8.65 1.63
CA THR A 389 15.41 9.59 0.78
C THR A 389 13.90 9.44 0.92
N ARG A 390 13.41 8.23 1.22
CA ARG A 390 12.00 7.95 1.54
C ARG A 390 11.76 7.66 3.01
N ALA A 391 12.67 8.12 3.88
CA ALA A 391 12.63 7.90 5.32
C ALA A 391 11.22 8.10 5.88
N PHE A 392 10.56 9.18 5.51
CA PHE A 392 9.31 9.66 6.10
C PHE A 392 8.02 9.09 5.49
N ASN A 393 8.11 8.02 4.70
CA ASN A 393 6.95 7.43 4.03
C ASN A 393 7.08 5.90 3.95
N ARG A 394 6.80 5.33 2.78
CA ARG A 394 6.67 3.90 2.40
C ARG A 394 7.68 2.89 2.94
N ALA A 395 8.79 3.36 3.50
CA ALA A 395 9.84 2.55 4.05
C ALA A 395 9.53 1.93 5.41
N SER A 396 8.68 2.55 6.23
CA SER A 396 8.50 2.09 7.63
C SER A 396 8.00 0.65 7.74
N ASN A 397 7.13 0.20 6.82
CA ASN A 397 6.64 -1.18 6.80
C ASN A 397 7.72 -2.18 6.36
N GLY A 398 8.62 -1.78 5.45
CA GLY A 398 9.78 -2.58 5.09
C GLY A 398 10.76 -2.71 6.27
N ILE A 399 11.02 -1.60 6.97
CA ILE A 399 11.84 -1.60 8.19
C ILE A 399 11.19 -2.43 9.30
N ALA A 400 9.86 -2.35 9.46
CA ALA A 400 9.11 -3.21 10.38
C ALA A 400 9.25 -4.70 10.04
N THR A 401 9.27 -5.04 8.74
CA THR A 401 9.49 -6.42 8.29
C THR A 401 10.90 -6.90 8.64
N ILE A 402 11.92 -6.05 8.44
CA ILE A 402 13.32 -6.36 8.82
C ILE A 402 13.43 -6.54 10.35
N ALA A 403 12.84 -5.63 11.14
CA ALA A 403 12.83 -5.72 12.60
C ALA A 403 12.14 -7.00 13.09
N MET A 404 10.97 -7.31 12.54
CA MET A 404 10.20 -8.51 12.89
C MET A 404 10.95 -9.79 12.52
N ALA A 405 11.56 -9.85 11.32
CA ALA A 405 12.36 -10.99 10.89
C ALA A 405 13.61 -11.18 11.77
N SER A 406 14.29 -10.09 12.14
CA SER A 406 15.43 -10.14 13.05
C SER A 406 15.04 -10.69 14.43
N ALA A 407 13.94 -10.22 15.00
CA ALA A 407 13.43 -10.73 16.28
C ALA A 407 13.02 -12.21 16.18
N ALA A 408 12.36 -12.61 15.10
CA ALA A 408 11.98 -14.00 14.86
C ALA A 408 13.19 -14.94 14.72
N LEU A 409 14.24 -14.50 14.02
CA LEU A 409 15.50 -15.24 13.92
C LEU A 409 16.19 -15.38 15.28
N ALA A 410 16.14 -14.34 16.13
CA ALA A 410 16.67 -14.41 17.49
C ALA A 410 15.89 -15.42 18.36
N ASP A 411 14.56 -15.46 18.21
CA ASP A 411 13.72 -16.47 18.85
C ASP A 411 14.05 -17.89 18.36
N LEU A 412 14.26 -18.07 17.05
CA LEU A 412 14.67 -19.35 16.46
C LEU A 412 16.04 -19.80 16.99
N GLN A 413 17.02 -18.91 17.01
CA GLN A 413 18.36 -19.20 17.54
C GLN A 413 18.32 -19.66 18.99
N LYS A 414 17.52 -18.99 19.83
CA LYS A 414 17.33 -19.37 21.23
C LYS A 414 16.65 -20.73 21.35
N LEU A 415 15.61 -20.97 20.57
CA LEU A 415 14.87 -22.23 20.58
C LEU A 415 15.74 -23.42 20.15
N LYS A 416 16.60 -23.23 19.14
CA LYS A 416 17.48 -24.29 18.60
C LYS A 416 18.87 -24.32 19.23
N ASN A 417 19.15 -23.44 20.19
CA ASN A 417 20.48 -23.27 20.80
C ASN A 417 21.60 -23.15 19.73
N THR A 418 21.48 -22.19 18.82
CA THR A 418 22.42 -21.98 17.70
C THR A 418 22.78 -20.51 17.52
N THR A 419 23.90 -20.26 16.84
CA THR A 419 24.39 -18.93 16.45
C THR A 419 24.40 -18.69 14.93
N GLU A 420 23.90 -19.66 14.14
CA GLU A 420 23.97 -19.65 12.68
C GLU A 420 23.46 -18.34 12.04
N TYR A 421 22.39 -17.75 12.59
CA TYR A 421 21.76 -16.56 12.03
C TYR A 421 22.32 -15.24 12.60
N GLN A 422 23.33 -15.28 13.48
CA GLN A 422 23.73 -14.10 14.27
C GLN A 422 24.20 -12.95 13.38
N ALA A 423 25.00 -13.24 12.35
CA ALA A 423 25.47 -12.22 11.41
C ALA A 423 24.31 -11.55 10.63
N THR A 424 23.29 -12.33 10.25
CA THR A 424 22.07 -11.82 9.61
C THR A 424 21.27 -10.96 10.60
N ILE A 425 21.09 -11.43 11.83
CA ILE A 425 20.41 -10.69 12.91
C ILE A 425 21.10 -9.34 13.11
N ASP A 426 22.41 -9.32 13.32
CA ASP A 426 23.17 -8.10 13.59
C ASP A 426 23.06 -7.09 12.45
N ARG A 427 23.12 -7.57 11.21
CA ARG A 427 22.95 -6.71 10.02
C ARG A 427 21.55 -6.11 9.94
N TYR A 428 20.51 -6.91 10.16
CA TYR A 428 19.13 -6.42 10.16
C TYR A 428 18.90 -5.43 11.29
N ARG A 429 19.42 -5.70 12.49
CA ARG A 429 19.34 -4.77 13.63
C ARG A 429 20.04 -3.45 13.33
N LYS A 430 21.24 -3.49 12.73
CA LYS A 430 21.99 -2.30 12.31
C LYS A 430 21.19 -1.46 11.31
N CYS A 431 20.61 -2.10 10.29
CA CYS A 431 19.76 -1.42 9.31
C CYS A 431 18.57 -0.69 9.97
N VAL A 432 17.86 -1.35 10.89
CA VAL A 432 16.73 -0.74 11.63
C VAL A 432 17.22 0.42 12.49
N GLN A 433 18.30 0.22 13.25
CA GLN A 433 18.86 1.22 14.15
C GLN A 433 19.30 2.50 13.41
N GLU A 434 20.04 2.35 12.32
CA GLU A 434 20.50 3.47 11.51
C GLU A 434 19.35 4.19 10.80
N TRP A 435 18.29 3.47 10.41
CA TRP A 435 17.09 4.11 9.89
C TRP A 435 16.44 5.03 10.94
N TYR A 436 16.33 4.59 12.20
CA TYR A 436 15.79 5.42 13.29
C TYR A 436 16.70 6.58 13.67
N LYS A 437 18.03 6.41 13.64
CA LYS A 437 18.99 7.51 13.82
C LYS A 437 18.79 8.58 12.74
N ASN A 438 18.68 8.18 11.48
CA ASN A 438 18.38 9.10 10.38
C ASN A 438 17.02 9.79 10.54
N TRP A 439 16.00 9.05 11.01
CA TRP A 439 14.68 9.59 11.35
C TRP A 439 14.73 10.70 12.39
N LYS A 440 15.40 10.43 13.52
CA LYS A 440 15.54 11.41 14.61
C LYS A 440 16.39 12.60 14.18
N LYS A 441 17.39 12.40 13.31
CA LYS A 441 18.25 13.47 12.74
C LYS A 441 17.47 14.43 11.86
N ILE A 442 16.66 13.93 10.92
CA ILE A 442 15.91 14.78 9.97
C ILE A 442 14.62 15.30 10.61
N GLY A 443 13.92 14.47 11.40
CA GLY A 443 12.75 14.87 12.17
C GLY A 443 13.07 15.90 13.26
N CYS A 444 12.03 16.33 13.97
CA CYS A 444 12.11 17.26 15.07
C CYS A 444 11.64 16.56 16.34
N LEU A 445 12.56 16.36 17.28
CA LEU A 445 12.27 15.98 18.65
C LEU A 445 12.40 17.24 19.50
N TYR A 446 11.30 17.75 20.05
CA TYR A 446 11.30 19.04 20.76
C TYR A 446 10.45 18.95 22.04
N THR A 447 10.98 19.43 23.15
CA THR A 447 10.26 19.53 24.43
C THR A 447 9.67 20.92 24.56
N GLU A 448 8.35 20.99 24.68
CA GLU A 448 7.63 22.25 24.90
C GLU A 448 7.70 22.70 26.37
N ALA A 449 7.24 23.92 26.63
CA ALA A 449 7.13 24.46 27.98
C ALA A 449 6.16 23.67 28.89
N ASP A 450 5.27 22.84 28.31
CA ASP A 450 4.41 21.91 29.05
C ASP A 450 5.17 20.66 29.57
N GLY A 451 6.49 20.59 29.36
CA GLY A 451 7.35 19.49 29.76
C GLY A 451 7.25 18.26 28.85
N LYS A 452 6.39 18.28 27.83
CA LYS A 452 6.19 17.14 26.93
C LYS A 452 7.09 17.25 25.71
N THR A 453 7.71 16.13 25.38
CA THR A 453 8.44 16.00 24.12
C THR A 453 7.50 15.63 22.98
N TYR A 454 7.68 16.24 21.82
CA TYR A 454 6.92 16.01 20.60
C TYR A 454 7.86 15.54 19.50
N PHE A 455 7.44 14.55 18.73
CA PHE A 455 8.15 14.14 17.51
C PHE A 455 7.30 14.36 16.27
N TYR A 456 7.89 14.99 15.25
CA TYR A 456 7.31 15.14 13.91
C TYR A 456 8.41 15.23 12.86
N TYR A 457 8.05 15.16 11.58
CA TYR A 457 9.01 15.18 10.47
C TYR A 457 8.44 15.90 9.24
N PRO A 458 9.31 16.43 8.34
CA PRO A 458 8.86 16.94 7.05
C PRO A 458 8.47 15.81 6.09
N TYR A 459 7.44 16.03 5.28
CA TYR A 459 7.04 15.05 4.25
C TYR A 459 8.16 14.69 3.27
N SER A 460 8.91 15.72 2.88
CA SER A 460 10.02 15.60 1.95
C SER A 460 11.31 15.88 2.71
N PRO A 461 12.20 14.89 2.88
CA PRO A 461 13.49 15.12 3.54
C PRO A 461 14.40 16.08 2.78
N ARG A 462 14.04 16.42 1.52
CA ARG A 462 14.74 17.39 0.68
C ARG A 462 14.30 18.83 0.91
N GLU A 463 13.20 19.05 1.63
CA GLU A 463 12.80 20.41 2.00
C GLU A 463 13.77 20.92 3.07
N LYS A 464 14.31 22.13 2.86
CA LYS A 464 15.10 22.82 3.88
C LYS A 464 14.18 23.15 5.05
N LEU A 465 14.33 22.40 6.15
CA LEU A 465 13.71 22.74 7.42
C LEU A 465 14.31 24.04 7.94
N LYS A 466 13.46 25.01 8.29
CA LYS A 466 13.88 26.19 9.03
C LYS A 466 13.93 25.85 10.50
N VAL A 467 15.10 25.93 11.13
CA VAL A 467 15.23 25.84 12.58
C VAL A 467 14.94 27.22 13.16
N THR A 468 14.08 27.32 14.17
CA THR A 468 13.82 28.59 14.86
C THR A 468 14.88 28.89 15.91
N LYS A 469 14.86 30.10 16.49
CA LYS A 469 15.78 30.45 17.59
C LYS A 469 15.56 29.56 18.82
N GLU A 470 14.33 29.11 19.02
CA GLU A 470 13.91 28.23 20.10
C GLU A 470 14.24 26.74 19.82
N GLY A 471 14.81 26.42 18.65
CA GLY A 471 15.35 25.09 18.35
C GLY A 471 14.38 24.08 17.71
N PHE A 472 13.08 24.42 17.56
CA PHE A 472 12.13 23.57 16.83
C PHE A 472 12.23 23.79 15.31
N LYS A 473 11.82 22.79 14.53
CA LYS A 473 11.94 22.79 13.06
C LYS A 473 10.60 23.12 12.39
N ILE A 474 10.62 23.96 11.37
CA ILE A 474 9.45 24.32 10.55
C ILE A 474 9.71 23.87 9.11
N GLY A 475 8.77 23.13 8.49
CA GLY A 475 8.92 22.53 7.15
C GLY A 475 7.65 22.57 6.28
N GLY A 476 7.51 21.61 5.36
CA GLY A 476 6.22 21.24 4.74
C GLY A 476 5.62 20.01 5.40
N ALA A 477 4.29 19.98 5.58
CA ALA A 477 3.62 18.83 6.21
C ALA A 477 3.56 17.63 5.29
N ASP A 478 3.61 16.47 5.92
CA ASP A 478 3.02 15.26 5.37
C ASP A 478 1.49 15.34 5.43
N ASP A 479 0.82 14.74 4.45
CA ASP A 479 -0.59 14.51 4.64
C ASP A 479 -0.79 13.47 5.75
N ILE A 480 -1.77 13.76 6.61
CA ILE A 480 -2.10 12.95 7.80
C ILE A 480 -2.32 11.47 7.42
N GLY A 481 -2.74 11.19 6.19
CA GLY A 481 -2.95 9.84 5.68
C GLY A 481 -1.66 9.04 5.57
N HIS A 482 -0.63 9.58 4.92
CA HIS A 482 0.66 8.92 4.84
C HIS A 482 1.36 8.85 6.19
N TYR A 483 1.27 9.91 7.00
CA TYR A 483 1.84 9.89 8.35
C TYR A 483 1.26 8.75 9.19
N SER A 484 -0.07 8.55 9.15
CA SER A 484 -0.71 7.49 9.94
C SER A 484 -0.32 6.08 9.49
N ILE A 485 0.00 5.89 8.21
CA ILE A 485 0.53 4.62 7.69
C ILE A 485 1.98 4.43 8.17
N ALA A 486 2.80 5.48 8.10
CA ALA A 486 4.17 5.41 8.56
C ALA A 486 4.24 4.97 10.03
N MET A 487 3.37 5.56 10.87
CA MET A 487 3.26 5.25 12.29
C MET A 487 2.89 3.79 12.59
N GLN A 488 2.09 3.15 11.74
CA GLN A 488 1.80 1.71 11.89
C GLN A 488 3.09 0.91 11.86
N GLY A 489 3.93 1.12 10.85
CA GLY A 489 5.25 0.48 10.76
C GLY A 489 6.11 0.69 12.01
N ILE A 490 6.09 1.90 12.60
CA ILE A 490 6.88 2.17 13.81
C ILE A 490 6.37 1.39 15.02
N VAL A 491 5.04 1.34 15.23
CA VAL A 491 4.47 0.55 16.33
C VAL A 491 4.82 -0.93 16.17
N LEU A 492 4.91 -1.42 14.94
CA LEU A 492 5.38 -2.78 14.68
C LEU A 492 6.87 -2.99 15.02
N VAL A 493 7.71 -1.97 14.79
CA VAL A 493 9.11 -2.02 15.27
C VAL A 493 9.17 -1.96 16.80
N HIS A 494 8.31 -1.18 17.46
CA HIS A 494 8.23 -1.13 18.93
C HIS A 494 7.83 -2.48 19.54
N ASP A 495 6.92 -3.22 18.90
CA ASP A 495 6.61 -4.61 19.29
C ASP A 495 7.78 -5.57 19.01
N ALA A 496 8.55 -5.33 17.94
CA ALA A 496 9.64 -6.18 17.52
C ALA A 496 10.91 -6.03 18.35
N THR A 497 11.44 -4.81 18.34
CA THR A 497 12.79 -4.46 18.75
C THR A 497 12.81 -2.99 19.20
N PRO A 498 12.10 -2.62 20.28
CA PRO A 498 11.98 -1.22 20.71
C PRO A 498 13.33 -0.58 21.00
N GLU A 499 14.31 -1.37 21.43
CA GLU A 499 15.69 -0.95 21.71
C GLU A 499 16.45 -0.43 20.50
N LEU A 500 15.96 -0.69 19.27
CA LEU A 500 16.56 -0.20 18.03
C LEU A 500 16.12 1.22 17.64
N GLY A 501 15.37 1.91 18.51
CA GLY A 501 15.09 3.34 18.37
C GLY A 501 13.62 3.72 18.31
N ALA A 502 12.71 2.74 18.20
CA ALA A 502 11.27 2.88 18.34
C ALA A 502 10.82 2.66 19.78
N ASP A 503 11.55 3.20 20.75
CA ASP A 503 11.31 3.00 22.18
C ASP A 503 10.06 3.75 22.70
N ASP A 504 9.72 3.52 23.97
CA ASP A 504 8.58 4.16 24.64
C ASP A 504 8.66 5.69 24.64
N LYS A 505 9.85 6.27 24.87
CA LYS A 505 10.02 7.73 24.90
C LYS A 505 9.72 8.32 23.52
N PHE A 506 10.22 7.66 22.47
CA PHE A 506 9.97 8.05 21.09
C PHE A 506 8.49 7.92 20.73
N LEU A 507 7.82 6.80 21.07
CA LEU A 507 6.39 6.63 20.77
C LEU A 507 5.49 7.55 21.59
N THR A 508 5.84 7.87 22.84
CA THR A 508 5.15 8.91 23.61
C THR A 508 5.32 10.28 22.95
N ALA A 509 6.51 10.61 22.43
CA ALA A 509 6.71 11.87 21.71
C ALA A 509 5.89 11.96 20.41
N VAL A 510 5.77 10.85 19.69
CA VAL A 510 4.86 10.73 18.53
C VAL A 510 3.40 10.89 18.97
N ALA A 511 2.99 10.19 20.03
CA ALA A 511 1.61 10.22 20.55
C ALA A 511 1.21 11.63 21.00
N ASN A 512 2.15 12.38 21.60
CA ASN A 512 1.96 13.79 21.95
C ASN A 512 1.66 14.65 20.71
N ALA A 513 2.41 14.49 19.63
CA ALA A 513 2.17 15.22 18.38
C ALA A 513 0.84 14.81 17.72
N VAL A 514 0.51 13.51 17.72
CA VAL A 514 -0.75 12.98 17.19
C VAL A 514 -1.97 13.47 17.96
N TYR A 515 -1.89 13.52 19.29
CA TYR A 515 -2.95 14.06 20.14
C TYR A 515 -3.14 15.56 19.87
N TYR A 516 -2.04 16.33 19.88
CA TYR A 516 -2.10 17.77 19.64
C TYR A 516 -2.74 18.08 18.28
N ALA A 517 -2.32 17.36 17.24
CA ALA A 517 -2.84 17.52 15.88
C ALA A 517 -4.36 17.35 15.81
N ALA A 518 -4.96 16.51 16.66
CA ALA A 518 -6.40 16.32 16.70
C ALA A 518 -7.16 17.61 17.08
N GLY A 519 -6.57 18.51 17.86
CA GLY A 519 -7.11 19.83 18.22
C GLY A 519 -7.00 20.88 17.12
N THR A 520 -6.06 20.72 16.19
CA THR A 520 -5.74 21.78 15.23
C THR A 520 -6.75 21.88 14.07
N LYS A 521 -6.85 23.07 13.47
CA LYS A 521 -7.69 23.32 12.27
C LYS A 521 -7.21 22.51 11.07
N TYR A 522 -5.90 22.38 10.91
CA TYR A 522 -5.25 21.75 9.75
C TYR A 522 -4.84 20.29 9.99
N GLY A 523 -4.92 19.79 11.22
CA GLY A 523 -4.47 18.45 11.57
C GLY A 523 -2.96 18.25 11.38
N SER A 524 -2.17 19.32 11.47
CA SER A 524 -0.72 19.27 11.29
C SER A 524 -0.08 18.42 12.38
N ILE A 525 0.70 17.41 12.02
CA ILE A 525 1.46 16.62 13.02
C ILE A 525 2.72 17.39 13.37
N GLN A 526 2.69 18.13 14.48
CA GLN A 526 3.81 18.90 15.00
C GLN A 526 3.62 19.27 16.47
N CYS A 527 4.59 19.99 17.03
CA CYS A 527 4.47 20.57 18.37
C CYS A 527 3.66 21.90 18.35
N PRO A 528 3.05 22.28 19.49
CA PRO A 528 2.31 23.54 19.64
C PRO A 528 3.04 24.79 19.16
N SER A 529 4.32 24.95 19.48
CA SER A 529 5.10 26.12 19.08
C SER A 529 5.35 26.17 17.57
N ALA A 530 5.60 25.03 16.94
CA ALA A 530 5.69 24.95 15.49
C ALA A 530 4.37 25.30 14.80
N ASP A 531 3.23 24.84 15.33
CA ASP A 531 1.90 25.15 14.78
C ASP A 531 1.54 26.62 14.88
N ARG A 532 1.89 27.28 16.00
CA ARG A 532 1.68 28.73 16.19
C ARG A 532 2.45 29.57 15.17
N VAL A 533 3.70 29.18 14.86
CA VAL A 533 4.51 29.93 13.89
C VAL A 533 4.05 29.64 12.46
N LYS A 534 3.85 28.36 12.11
CA LYS A 534 3.41 27.97 10.78
C LYS A 534 2.75 26.58 10.81
N PRO A 535 1.42 26.48 10.63
CA PRO A 535 0.77 25.19 10.46
C PRO A 535 1.28 24.52 9.18
N LEU A 536 1.78 23.28 9.28
CA LEU A 536 2.46 22.63 8.16
C LEU A 536 1.48 22.11 7.10
N ASN A 537 0.22 21.81 7.46
CA ASN A 537 -0.72 21.10 6.56
C ASN A 537 -1.51 22.05 5.65
N ARG A 538 -1.40 21.81 4.33
CA ARG A 538 -2.07 22.58 3.25
C ARG A 538 -3.52 22.16 3.04
N HIS A 539 -3.98 21.09 3.67
CA HIS A 539 -5.34 20.58 3.51
C HIS A 539 -6.11 20.68 4.83
N PRO A 540 -7.37 21.18 4.81
CA PRO A 540 -8.22 21.11 5.98
C PRO A 540 -8.36 19.67 6.45
N ARG A 541 -8.48 19.49 7.77
CA ARG A 541 -8.61 18.17 8.40
C ARG A 541 -9.69 17.35 7.69
N ASN A 542 -9.37 16.10 7.34
CA ASN A 542 -10.35 15.16 6.79
C ASN A 542 -11.50 15.00 7.79
N SER A 543 -12.75 14.98 7.29
CA SER A 543 -13.97 14.89 8.10
C SER A 543 -14.15 13.55 8.83
N LYS A 544 -13.25 12.57 8.68
CA LYS A 544 -13.27 11.30 9.41
C LYS A 544 -12.05 11.16 10.34
N PRO A 545 -12.22 10.60 11.56
CA PRO A 545 -11.09 10.37 12.45
C PRO A 545 -10.15 9.33 11.86
N LYS A 546 -8.87 9.43 12.19
CA LYS A 546 -7.83 8.51 11.70
C LYS A 546 -7.65 7.38 12.71
N THR A 547 -8.43 6.32 12.58
CA THR A 547 -8.40 5.15 13.48
C THR A 547 -7.03 4.46 13.55
N GLN A 548 -6.16 4.67 12.55
CA GLN A 548 -4.77 4.22 12.60
C GLN A 548 -3.99 4.80 13.79
N PHE A 549 -4.40 5.96 14.32
CA PHE A 549 -3.77 6.58 15.48
C PHE A 549 -4.29 6.06 16.82
N TYR A 550 -5.38 5.30 16.87
CA TYR A 550 -5.97 4.85 18.14
C TYR A 550 -5.02 3.95 18.93
N MET A 551 -4.09 3.26 18.27
CA MET A 551 -3.03 2.51 18.94
C MET A 551 -2.11 3.39 19.81
N PHE A 552 -2.02 4.70 19.55
CA PHE A 552 -1.25 5.63 20.38
C PHE A 552 -1.92 6.00 21.70
N GLU A 553 -3.18 5.61 21.91
CA GLU A 553 -3.83 5.61 23.22
C GLU A 553 -2.99 4.85 24.26
N ALA A 554 -2.19 3.88 23.81
CA ALA A 554 -1.28 3.15 24.66
C ALA A 554 -0.13 3.98 25.20
N PHE A 555 0.23 5.11 24.57
CA PHE A 555 1.40 5.94 24.93
C PHE A 555 1.01 7.33 25.43
N ARG A 556 -0.20 7.78 25.09
CA ARG A 556 -0.82 9.00 25.61
C ARG A 556 -2.32 8.77 25.70
N GLU A 557 -2.85 8.88 26.90
CA GLU A 557 -4.29 8.78 27.15
C GLU A 557 -5.07 9.91 26.48
N GLY A 558 -6.29 9.61 26.06
CA GLY A 558 -7.21 10.55 25.42
C GLY A 558 -6.95 10.81 23.94
N VAL A 559 -6.04 10.07 23.29
CA VAL A 559 -5.81 10.17 21.83
C VAL A 559 -7.09 9.83 21.07
N ILE A 560 -7.78 8.75 21.42
CA ILE A 560 -9.04 8.33 20.77
C ILE A 560 -10.09 9.45 20.89
N ASP A 561 -10.25 9.99 22.09
CA ASP A 561 -11.22 11.05 22.38
C ASP A 561 -10.89 12.35 21.65
N ALA A 562 -9.63 12.77 21.65
CA ALA A 562 -9.19 13.97 20.92
C ALA A 562 -9.49 13.85 19.41
N TRP A 563 -9.30 12.67 18.82
CA TRP A 563 -9.64 12.45 17.41
C TRP A 563 -11.15 12.40 17.15
N CYS A 564 -11.97 12.13 18.17
CA CYS A 564 -13.41 12.11 18.11
C CYS A 564 -14.11 13.39 18.61
N GLN A 565 -13.38 14.40 19.10
CA GLN A 565 -13.96 15.55 19.79
C GLN A 565 -14.91 16.44 18.98
N LYS A 566 -14.87 16.35 17.64
CA LYS A 566 -15.72 17.17 16.74
C LYS A 566 -17.04 16.48 16.37
N TYR A 567 -17.28 15.26 16.84
CA TYR A 567 -18.48 14.50 16.53
C TYR A 567 -19.49 14.63 17.66
N SER A 568 -20.78 14.60 17.31
CA SER A 568 -21.83 14.45 18.32
C SER A 568 -21.67 13.12 19.07
N LYS A 569 -22.30 13.00 20.25
CA LYS A 569 -22.27 11.75 21.03
C LYS A 569 -22.71 10.53 20.19
N THR A 570 -23.77 10.69 19.40
CA THR A 570 -24.29 9.63 18.52
C THR A 570 -23.29 9.26 17.42
N GLN A 571 -22.72 10.26 16.73
CA GLN A 571 -21.72 10.02 15.68
C GLN A 571 -20.44 9.40 16.24
N LYS A 572 -19.98 9.85 17.42
CA LYS A 572 -18.83 9.28 18.12
C LYS A 572 -19.09 7.81 18.44
N ASN A 573 -20.26 7.49 18.99
CA ASN A 573 -20.63 6.10 19.28
C ASN A 573 -20.62 5.23 18.02
N GLU A 574 -21.25 5.68 16.92
CA GLU A 574 -21.25 4.95 15.65
C GLU A 574 -19.83 4.69 15.11
N LEU A 575 -18.98 5.74 15.12
CA LEU A 575 -17.60 5.63 14.66
C LEU A 575 -16.77 4.66 15.51
N LEU A 576 -16.90 4.74 16.83
CA LEU A 576 -16.16 3.90 17.77
C LEU A 576 -16.71 2.47 17.86
N SER A 577 -17.96 2.24 17.47
CA SER A 577 -18.57 0.91 17.32
C SER A 577 -18.09 0.16 16.07
N SER A 578 -17.45 0.82 15.10
CA SER A 578 -16.96 0.15 13.90
C SER A 578 -15.91 -0.93 14.23
N HIS A 579 -15.88 -2.02 13.45
CA HIS A 579 -14.88 -3.10 13.54
C HIS A 579 -13.46 -2.57 13.73
N THR A 580 -13.05 -1.65 12.84
CA THR A 580 -11.70 -1.09 12.85
C THR A 580 -11.43 -0.30 14.13
N ALA A 581 -12.38 0.50 14.62
CA ALA A 581 -12.17 1.26 15.85
C ALA A 581 -12.05 0.33 17.06
N ARG A 582 -12.98 -0.63 17.20
CA ARG A 582 -12.97 -1.64 18.28
C ARG A 582 -11.67 -2.43 18.31
N LEU A 583 -11.22 -2.93 17.16
CA LEU A 583 -9.95 -3.65 17.04
C LEU A 583 -8.75 -2.78 17.43
N LYS A 584 -8.68 -1.54 16.94
CA LYS A 584 -7.55 -0.65 17.25
C LYS A 584 -7.53 -0.24 18.71
N THR A 585 -8.69 -0.06 19.35
CA THR A 585 -8.78 0.18 20.79
C THR A 585 -8.30 -1.04 21.58
N LEU A 586 -8.72 -2.25 21.23
CA LEU A 586 -8.27 -3.47 21.92
C LEU A 586 -6.76 -3.70 21.71
N TYR A 587 -6.24 -3.42 20.51
CA TYR A 587 -4.80 -3.46 20.26
C TYR A 587 -4.03 -2.40 21.05
N ALA A 588 -4.62 -1.23 21.32
CA ALA A 588 -4.02 -0.26 22.23
C ALA A 588 -3.94 -0.80 23.66
N GLN A 589 -4.96 -1.52 24.14
CA GLN A 589 -4.90 -2.19 25.44
C GLN A 589 -3.78 -3.24 25.48
N TYR A 590 -3.62 -4.05 24.42
CA TYR A 590 -2.46 -4.94 24.28
C TYR A 590 -1.14 -4.19 24.41
N LEU A 591 -0.96 -3.08 23.69
CA LEU A 591 0.27 -2.29 23.78
C LEU A 591 0.46 -1.70 25.19
N LYS A 592 -0.59 -1.25 25.88
CA LYS A 592 -0.52 -0.81 27.29
C LYS A 592 0.02 -1.94 28.18
N ALA A 593 -0.46 -3.17 27.99
CA ALA A 593 -0.01 -4.34 28.75
C ALA A 593 1.44 -4.75 28.39
N LEU A 594 1.77 -4.80 27.10
CA LEU A 594 3.11 -5.13 26.60
C LEU A 594 4.18 -4.16 27.13
N ARG A 595 3.84 -2.88 27.27
CA ARG A 595 4.77 -1.88 27.84
C ARG A 595 5.11 -2.15 29.31
N LYS A 596 4.18 -2.76 30.06
CA LYS A 596 4.39 -3.16 31.46
C LYS A 596 5.13 -4.50 31.56
N ASP A 597 4.81 -5.44 30.67
CA ASP A 597 5.45 -6.75 30.58
C ASP A 597 5.86 -7.07 29.14
N ARG A 598 7.17 -7.02 28.87
CA ARG A 598 7.73 -7.31 27.54
C ARG A 598 7.77 -8.80 27.18
N SER A 599 7.45 -9.69 28.13
CA SER A 599 7.31 -11.13 27.89
C SER A 599 5.92 -11.52 27.36
N LEU A 600 4.99 -10.57 27.33
CA LEU A 600 3.62 -10.77 26.85
C LEU A 600 3.60 -11.06 25.34
N ILE A 601 3.00 -12.17 24.94
CA ILE A 601 2.77 -12.55 23.54
C ILE A 601 1.43 -11.99 23.06
N HIS A 602 0.38 -12.04 23.88
CA HIS A 602 -0.93 -11.49 23.56
C HIS A 602 -1.73 -11.09 24.81
N LEU A 603 -2.67 -10.17 24.65
CA LEU A 603 -3.50 -9.64 25.74
C LEU A 603 -4.35 -10.73 26.43
N GLY A 604 -4.69 -11.81 25.73
CA GLY A 604 -5.41 -12.95 26.33
C GLY A 604 -4.68 -13.62 27.50
N GLU A 605 -3.37 -13.39 27.69
CA GLU A 605 -2.62 -13.90 28.86
C GLU A 605 -2.92 -13.10 30.14
N THR A 606 -3.59 -11.95 30.04
CA THR A 606 -3.93 -11.09 31.20
C THR A 606 -5.40 -11.21 31.61
N TRP A 607 -6.14 -12.16 31.05
CA TRP A 607 -7.60 -12.31 31.22
C TRP A 607 -8.00 -13.21 32.37
#